data_AF-A0A8D8NZ46-F1
#
_entry.id   AF-A0A8D8NZ46-F1
#
_cell.length_a   1.000
_cell.length_b   1.000
_cell.length_c   1.000
_cell.angle_alpha   90.00
_cell.angle_beta   90.00
_cell.angle_gamma   90.00
#
_symmetry.space_group_name_H-M   'P 1'
#
loop_
_entity.id
_entity.type
_entity.pdbx_description
1 polymer ?
#
loop_
_entity_poly.entity_id
_entity_poly.type
_entity_poly.pdbx_seq_one_letter_code
_entity_poly.pdbx_strand_id
1 'polypeptide(L)'
;LNLIYNAILRTFCANCSLDVVNKPLPYSSRVRFLRLQAGSNMGFQLAFNTGFAMAFVGAMYIMFNIKERASGAKLLQFVSGVNAFTFWTVSFLWDYLVFIVAMALYILTLAAFQEEGWSTPTELSRVVIVMMCFGSAVIPFTYLCSYFFEVPSTGFIKMLIFNIFTGTVIFTGIFLLKYSEF
;
A
#
# COMPACT_ATOMS: atom_id res chain seq x y z
N LEU A 1 -13.08 18.38 -39.95
CA LEU A 1 -12.04 18.12 -40.96
C LEU A 1 -12.14 16.71 -41.55
N ASN A 2 -12.02 15.66 -40.72
CA ASN A 2 -12.03 14.26 -41.17
C ASN A 2 -13.29 13.86 -41.98
N LEU A 3 -14.48 14.33 -41.55
CA LEU A 3 -15.74 14.12 -42.30
C LEU A 3 -15.76 14.78 -43.69
N ILE A 4 -15.17 15.97 -43.84
CA ILE A 4 -15.14 16.72 -45.10
C ILE A 4 -14.21 16.02 -46.09
N TYR A 5 -13.02 15.60 -45.65
CA TYR A 5 -12.11 14.83 -46.49
C TYR A 5 -12.69 13.49 -46.92
N ASN A 6 -13.44 12.82 -46.05
CA ASN A 6 -14.16 11.59 -46.41
C ASN A 6 -15.26 11.83 -47.44
N ALA A 7 -16.01 12.94 -47.36
CA ALA A 7 -17.03 13.27 -48.35
C ALA A 7 -16.43 13.54 -49.75
N ILE A 8 -15.30 14.25 -49.81
CA ILE A 8 -14.55 14.49 -51.06
C ILE A 8 -13.93 13.18 -51.59
N LEU A 9 -13.40 12.31 -50.73
CA LEU A 9 -12.84 11.03 -51.16
C LEU A 9 -13.89 10.11 -51.80
N ARG A 10 -15.12 10.14 -51.29
CA ARG A 10 -16.24 9.35 -51.83
C ARG A 10 -16.67 9.77 -53.23
N THR A 11 -16.33 10.97 -53.70
CA THR A 11 -16.61 11.36 -55.09
C THR A 11 -15.67 10.70 -56.10
N PHE A 12 -14.48 10.27 -55.66
CA PHE A 12 -13.48 9.61 -56.52
C PHE A 12 -13.40 8.09 -56.30
N CYS A 13 -13.68 7.61 -55.09
CA CYS A 13 -13.66 6.19 -54.73
C CYS A 13 -14.81 5.87 -53.75
N ALA A 14 -15.81 5.11 -54.20
CA ALA A 14 -17.02 4.83 -53.41
C ALA A 14 -16.75 4.06 -52.10
N ASN A 15 -15.67 3.27 -52.05
CA ASN A 15 -15.34 2.40 -50.90
C ASN A 15 -14.12 2.85 -50.08
N CYS A 16 -13.58 4.05 -50.33
CA CYS A 16 -12.41 4.54 -49.61
C CYS A 16 -12.83 5.37 -48.37
N SER A 17 -12.17 5.14 -47.23
CA SER A 17 -12.34 5.94 -46.00
C SER A 17 -10.98 6.33 -45.41
N LEU A 18 -10.86 7.59 -44.99
CA LEU A 18 -9.71 8.14 -44.29
C LEU A 18 -10.06 8.30 -42.81
N ASP A 19 -9.19 7.85 -41.91
CA ASP A 19 -9.29 8.17 -40.49
C ASP A 19 -8.06 8.96 -40.04
N VAL A 20 -8.30 10.09 -39.38
CA VAL A 20 -7.27 11.00 -38.90
C VAL A 20 -7.40 11.08 -37.40
N VAL A 21 -6.54 10.37 -36.69
CA VAL A 21 -6.48 10.37 -35.23
C VAL A 21 -5.29 11.21 -34.80
N ASN A 22 -5.54 12.20 -33.95
CA ASN A 22 -4.45 12.90 -33.27
C ASN A 22 -3.92 11.99 -32.16
N LYS A 23 -2.72 11.44 -32.34
CA LYS A 23 -2.00 10.70 -31.29
C LYS A 23 -0.98 11.65 -30.66
N PRO A 24 -1.21 12.14 -29.43
CA PRO A 24 -0.29 13.08 -28.80
C PRO A 24 1.07 12.44 -28.60
N LEU A 25 2.12 13.24 -28.74
CA LEU A 25 3.47 12.84 -28.36
C LEU A 25 3.53 12.57 -26.84
N PRO A 26 4.28 11.55 -26.40
CA PRO A 26 4.48 11.30 -24.98
C PRO A 26 5.11 12.53 -24.31
N TYR A 27 4.68 12.84 -23.09
CA TYR A 27 5.20 13.98 -22.36
C TYR A 27 6.70 13.81 -22.08
N SER A 28 7.46 14.90 -22.30
CA SER A 28 8.84 15.02 -21.82
C SER A 28 8.87 15.01 -20.28
N SER A 29 9.96 14.49 -19.69
CA SER A 29 10.16 14.35 -18.24
C SER A 29 9.94 15.64 -17.46
N ARG A 30 10.32 16.79 -18.03
CA ARG A 30 10.09 18.14 -17.45
C ARG A 30 8.60 18.48 -17.32
N VAL A 31 7.81 18.20 -18.36
CA VAL A 31 6.36 18.51 -18.38
C VAL A 31 5.61 17.56 -17.43
N ARG A 32 6.05 16.31 -17.35
CA ARG A 32 5.50 15.34 -16.42
C ARG A 32 5.82 15.74 -14.96
N PHE A 33 7.01 16.27 -14.66
CA PHE A 33 7.38 16.74 -13.31
C PHE A 33 6.54 17.95 -12.90
N LEU A 34 6.38 18.91 -13.82
CA LEU A 34 5.48 20.06 -13.63
C LEU A 34 4.04 19.63 -13.35
N ARG A 35 3.54 18.58 -14.02
CA ARG A 35 2.20 18.02 -13.74
C ARG A 35 2.12 17.36 -12.37
N LEU A 36 3.14 16.63 -11.95
CA LEU A 36 3.22 16.08 -10.58
C LEU A 36 3.16 17.22 -9.56
N GLN A 37 3.92 18.30 -9.76
CA GLN A 37 3.91 19.47 -8.89
C GLN A 37 2.59 20.26 -8.93
N ALA A 38 1.89 20.26 -10.07
CA ALA A 38 0.64 20.98 -10.29
C ALA A 38 -0.65 20.20 -9.93
N GLY A 39 -0.54 19.05 -9.25
CA GLY A 39 -1.69 18.31 -8.71
C GLY A 39 -2.09 17.03 -9.45
N SER A 40 -1.44 16.68 -10.55
CA SER A 40 -1.63 15.38 -11.24
C SER A 40 -0.82 14.27 -10.55
N ASN A 41 -0.93 14.17 -9.22
CA ASN A 41 -0.04 13.38 -8.36
C ASN A 41 -0.78 12.45 -7.38
N MET A 42 -2.10 12.31 -7.53
CA MET A 42 -2.94 11.61 -6.56
C MET A 42 -2.52 10.16 -6.33
N GLY A 43 -2.05 9.45 -7.38
CA GLY A 43 -1.53 8.09 -7.24
C GLY A 43 -0.28 7.99 -6.36
N PHE A 44 0.66 8.95 -6.45
CA PHE A 44 1.84 8.98 -5.58
C PHE A 44 1.45 9.31 -4.15
N GLN A 45 0.60 10.33 -3.95
CA GLN A 45 0.14 10.72 -2.62
C GLN A 45 -0.61 9.59 -1.93
N LEU A 46 -1.47 8.87 -2.67
CA LEU A 46 -2.17 7.71 -2.16
C LEU A 46 -1.17 6.63 -1.73
N ALA A 47 -0.27 6.20 -2.61
CA ALA A 47 0.73 5.18 -2.29
C ALA A 47 1.62 5.56 -1.08
N PHE A 48 2.06 6.82 -1.00
CA PHE A 48 2.86 7.33 0.11
C PHE A 48 2.07 7.31 1.43
N ASN A 49 0.83 7.81 1.43
CA ASN A 49 -0.03 7.82 2.61
C ASN A 49 -0.40 6.40 3.06
N THR A 50 -0.68 5.49 2.11
CA THR A 50 -0.91 4.08 2.40
C THR A 50 0.31 3.45 3.08
N GLY A 51 1.50 3.65 2.51
CA GLY A 51 2.74 3.12 3.09
C GLY A 51 2.97 3.64 4.52
N PHE A 52 2.74 4.92 4.75
CA PHE A 52 2.83 5.53 6.07
C PHE A 52 1.80 4.97 7.07
N ALA A 53 0.54 4.86 6.65
CA ALA A 53 -0.52 4.29 7.48
C ALA A 53 -0.21 2.83 7.86
N MET A 54 0.28 2.04 6.91
CA MET A 54 0.62 0.64 7.15
C MET A 54 1.86 0.45 8.03
N ALA A 55 2.84 1.36 7.95
CA ALA A 55 3.95 1.39 8.88
C ALA A 55 3.48 1.57 10.34
N PHE A 56 2.45 2.42 10.54
CA PHE A 56 1.80 2.63 11.83
C PHE A 56 1.03 1.40 12.32
N VAL A 57 0.18 0.82 11.47
CA VAL A 57 -0.56 -0.41 11.79
C VAL A 57 0.39 -1.55 12.15
N GLY A 58 1.45 -1.75 11.35
CA GLY A 58 2.45 -2.78 11.62
C GLY A 58 3.19 -2.56 12.94
N ALA A 59 3.54 -1.32 13.28
CA ALA A 59 4.21 -1.02 14.55
C ALA A 59 3.29 -1.21 15.77
N MET A 60 1.96 -1.08 15.62
CA MET A 60 1.02 -1.17 16.75
C MET A 60 1.05 -2.53 17.46
N TYR A 61 1.21 -3.63 16.72
CA TYR A 61 1.21 -5.00 17.27
C TYR A 61 2.33 -5.26 18.29
N ILE A 62 3.47 -4.56 18.17
CA ILE A 62 4.58 -4.71 19.12
C ILE A 62 4.21 -4.20 20.52
N MET A 63 3.35 -3.17 20.60
CA MET A 63 2.97 -2.57 21.87
C MET A 63 2.21 -3.57 22.73
N PHE A 64 1.29 -4.33 22.14
CA PHE A 64 0.51 -5.34 22.83
C PHE A 64 1.38 -6.50 23.34
N ASN A 65 2.29 -7.01 22.50
CA ASN A 65 3.23 -8.07 22.90
C ASN A 65 4.13 -7.66 24.08
N ILE A 66 4.68 -6.44 24.06
CA ILE A 66 5.53 -5.96 25.14
C ILE A 66 4.70 -5.74 26.42
N LYS A 67 3.48 -5.19 26.30
CA LYS A 67 2.58 -4.98 27.45
C LYS A 67 2.16 -6.28 28.11
N GLU A 68 1.88 -7.32 27.33
CA GLU A 68 1.52 -8.64 27.86
C GLU A 68 2.68 -9.29 28.62
N ARG A 69 3.92 -9.07 28.17
CA ARG A 69 5.11 -9.52 28.90
C ARG A 69 5.37 -8.68 30.16
N ALA A 70 5.26 -7.35 30.06
CA ALA A 70 5.52 -6.44 31.18
C ALA A 70 4.50 -6.58 32.33
N SER A 71 3.26 -6.96 32.02
CA SER A 71 2.21 -7.24 33.02
C SER A 71 2.32 -8.63 33.66
N GLY A 72 3.21 -9.50 33.16
CA GLY A 72 3.32 -10.88 33.62
C GLY A 72 2.15 -11.79 33.18
N ALA A 73 1.21 -11.29 32.38
CA ALA A 73 0.05 -12.06 31.91
C ALA A 73 0.49 -13.32 31.13
N LYS A 74 1.54 -13.18 30.30
CA LYS A 74 2.16 -14.31 29.58
C LYS A 74 2.67 -15.39 30.55
N LEU A 75 3.34 -15.00 31.64
CA LEU A 75 3.82 -15.94 32.65
C LEU A 75 2.66 -16.65 33.34
N LEU A 76 1.60 -15.92 33.69
CA LEU A 76 0.41 -16.49 34.33
C LEU A 76 -0.30 -17.53 33.44
N GLN A 77 -0.39 -17.28 32.13
CA GLN A 77 -0.94 -18.24 31.16
C GLN A 77 -0.09 -19.51 31.07
N PHE A 78 1.24 -19.39 31.12
CA PHE A 78 2.14 -20.56 31.15
C PHE A 78 2.03 -21.36 32.45
N VAL A 79 1.94 -20.68 33.60
CA VAL A 79 1.73 -21.34 34.89
C VAL A 79 0.37 -22.05 34.95
N SER A 80 -0.61 -21.56 34.19
CA SER A 80 -1.93 -22.19 34.05
C SER A 80 -1.95 -23.42 33.11
N GLY A 81 -0.79 -23.84 32.59
CA GLY A 81 -0.66 -25.05 31.78
C GLY A 81 -0.86 -24.86 30.27
N VAL A 82 -0.89 -23.62 29.77
CA VAL A 82 -0.98 -23.36 28.33
C VAL A 82 0.34 -23.70 27.64
N ASN A 83 0.27 -24.50 26.57
CA ASN A 83 1.44 -24.82 25.75
C ASN A 83 1.88 -23.61 24.92
N ALA A 84 3.19 -23.39 24.79
CA ALA A 84 3.76 -22.25 24.05
C ALA A 84 3.30 -22.22 22.60
N PHE A 85 3.17 -23.38 21.95
CA PHE A 85 2.71 -23.45 20.57
C PHE A 85 1.26 -22.94 20.41
N THR A 86 0.37 -23.33 21.32
CA THR A 86 -1.03 -22.89 21.33
C THR A 86 -1.14 -21.39 21.60
N PHE A 87 -0.31 -20.85 22.51
CA PHE A 87 -0.26 -19.41 22.77
C PHE A 87 0.09 -18.62 21.50
N TRP A 88 1.21 -18.94 20.84
CA TRP A 88 1.66 -18.20 19.67
C TRP A 88 0.71 -18.32 18.48
N THR A 89 0.13 -19.48 18.26
CA THR A 89 -0.82 -19.69 17.16
C THR A 89 -2.11 -18.90 17.37
N VAL A 90 -2.65 -18.87 18.58
CA VAL A 90 -3.84 -18.09 18.91
C VAL A 90 -3.56 -16.59 18.84
N SER A 91 -2.42 -16.12 19.37
CA SER A 91 -2.04 -14.70 19.27
C SER A 91 -1.86 -14.25 17.83
N PHE A 92 -1.18 -15.08 17.01
CA PHE A 92 -1.02 -14.79 15.58
C PHE A 92 -2.37 -14.76 14.85
N LEU A 93 -3.26 -15.72 15.12
CA LEU A 93 -4.57 -15.77 14.50
C LEU A 93 -5.41 -14.53 14.89
N TRP A 94 -5.38 -14.13 16.15
CA TRP A 94 -6.08 -12.95 16.63
C TRP A 94 -5.57 -11.67 15.97
N ASP A 95 -4.25 -11.46 15.96
CA ASP A 95 -3.64 -10.28 15.33
C ASP A 95 -3.91 -10.25 13.82
N TYR A 96 -3.90 -11.41 13.16
CA TYR A 96 -4.24 -11.53 11.74
C TYR A 96 -5.72 -11.23 11.46
N LEU A 97 -6.65 -11.64 12.33
CA LEU A 97 -8.07 -11.28 12.22
C LEU A 97 -8.28 -9.76 12.37
N VAL A 98 -7.64 -9.15 13.37
CA VAL A 98 -7.68 -7.69 13.57
C VAL A 98 -7.10 -6.96 12.36
N PHE A 99 -6.02 -7.50 11.77
CA PHE A 99 -5.43 -6.97 10.55
C PHE A 99 -6.39 -7.03 9.37
N ILE A 100 -7.09 -8.16 9.16
CA ILE A 100 -8.10 -8.31 8.09
C ILE A 100 -9.21 -7.26 8.24
N VAL A 101 -9.67 -7.00 9.46
CA VAL A 101 -10.70 -5.96 9.70
C VAL A 101 -10.18 -4.58 9.32
N ALA A 102 -8.96 -4.22 9.73
CA ALA A 102 -8.34 -2.95 9.35
C ALA A 102 -8.17 -2.82 7.82
N MET A 103 -7.77 -3.90 7.15
CA MET A 103 -7.67 -3.93 5.69
C MET A 103 -9.02 -3.74 5.01
N ALA A 104 -10.06 -4.42 5.50
CA ALA A 104 -11.40 -4.30 4.93
C ALA A 104 -11.91 -2.85 5.02
N LEU A 105 -11.69 -2.18 6.15
CA LEU A 105 -12.01 -0.76 6.31
C LEU A 105 -11.23 0.12 5.33
N TYR A 106 -9.92 -0.13 5.16
CA TYR A 106 -9.09 0.60 4.21
C TYR A 106 -9.51 0.39 2.75
N ILE A 107 -9.89 -0.83 2.37
CA ILE A 107 -10.39 -1.13 1.02
C ILE A 107 -11.74 -0.45 0.78
N LEU A 108 -12.61 -0.42 1.79
CA LEU A 108 -13.90 0.23 1.70
C LEU A 108 -13.76 1.75 1.49
N THR A 109 -12.79 2.40 2.14
CA THR A 109 -12.53 3.82 1.88
C THR A 109 -12.02 4.04 0.45
N LEU A 110 -11.10 3.20 -0.04
CA LEU A 110 -10.65 3.28 -1.45
C LEU A 110 -11.81 3.10 -2.43
N ALA A 111 -12.70 2.14 -2.19
CA ALA A 111 -13.87 1.90 -3.03
C ALA A 111 -14.87 3.07 -3.00
N ALA A 112 -15.00 3.78 -1.88
CA ALA A 112 -15.88 4.93 -1.74
C ALA A 112 -15.38 6.17 -2.50
N PHE A 113 -14.07 6.38 -2.57
CA PHE A 113 -13.49 7.54 -3.28
C PHE A 113 -13.44 7.38 -4.81
N GLN A 114 -13.58 6.15 -5.34
CA GLN A 114 -13.66 5.85 -6.79
C GLN A 114 -12.56 6.46 -7.67
N GLU A 115 -11.33 6.56 -7.15
CA GLU A 115 -10.21 7.15 -7.91
C GLU A 115 -9.78 6.31 -9.11
N GLU A 116 -9.40 7.00 -10.20
CA GLU A 116 -8.92 6.37 -11.44
C GLU A 116 -7.64 5.55 -11.17
N GLY A 117 -7.69 4.26 -11.51
CA GLY A 117 -6.59 3.31 -11.26
C GLY A 117 -6.69 2.53 -9.94
N TRP A 118 -7.63 2.86 -9.05
CA TRP A 118 -7.83 2.16 -7.77
C TRP A 118 -9.26 1.63 -7.56
N SER A 119 -10.20 2.05 -8.41
CA SER A 119 -11.63 1.67 -8.33
C SER A 119 -11.96 0.33 -9.04
N THR A 120 -11.19 -0.06 -10.06
CA THR A 120 -11.49 -1.27 -10.84
C THR A 120 -11.35 -2.53 -9.97
N PRO A 121 -12.28 -3.52 -10.05
CA PRO A 121 -12.22 -4.73 -9.24
C PRO A 121 -10.89 -5.50 -9.35
N THR A 122 -10.27 -5.48 -10.53
CA THR A 122 -8.95 -6.09 -10.75
C THR A 122 -7.88 -5.40 -9.94
N GLU A 123 -7.86 -4.06 -9.91
CA GLU A 123 -6.86 -3.29 -9.19
C GLU A 123 -7.04 -3.37 -7.67
N LEU A 124 -8.29 -3.35 -7.21
CA LEU A 124 -8.61 -3.56 -5.79
C LEU A 124 -8.15 -4.93 -5.30
N SER A 125 -8.31 -5.98 -6.13
CA SER A 125 -7.83 -7.33 -5.80
C SER A 125 -6.30 -7.40 -5.69
N ARG A 126 -5.55 -6.65 -6.50
CA ARG A 126 -4.09 -6.55 -6.38
C ARG A 126 -3.68 -5.91 -5.04
N VAL A 127 -4.37 -4.84 -4.64
CA VAL A 127 -4.13 -4.18 -3.35
C VAL A 127 -4.37 -5.15 -2.20
N VAL A 128 -5.47 -5.93 -2.24
CA VAL A 128 -5.77 -6.96 -1.23
C VAL A 128 -4.61 -7.96 -1.10
N ILE A 129 -4.11 -8.48 -2.22
CA ILE A 129 -3.04 -9.50 -2.22
C ILE A 129 -1.75 -8.93 -1.62
N VAL A 130 -1.35 -7.73 -2.03
CA VAL A 130 -0.15 -7.06 -1.49
C VAL A 130 -0.28 -6.85 0.01
N MET A 131 -1.46 -6.43 0.46
CA MET A 131 -1.71 -6.10 1.85
C MET A 131 -1.81 -7.37 2.73
N MET A 132 -2.37 -8.47 2.22
CA MET A 132 -2.32 -9.79 2.88
C MET A 132 -0.89 -10.29 3.03
N CYS A 133 -0.07 -10.16 1.98
CA CYS A 133 1.34 -10.53 2.01
C CYS A 133 2.09 -9.70 3.06
N PHE A 134 1.85 -8.38 3.08
CA PHE A 134 2.40 -7.47 4.09
C PHE A 134 2.03 -7.88 5.52
N GLY A 135 0.75 -8.15 5.81
CA GLY A 135 0.31 -8.58 7.14
C GLY A 135 0.99 -9.87 7.60
N SER A 136 1.08 -10.86 6.70
CA SER A 136 1.70 -12.15 7.00
C SER A 136 3.21 -12.05 7.29
N ALA A 137 3.90 -11.05 6.72
CA ALA A 137 5.32 -10.83 6.94
C ALA A 137 5.60 -9.92 8.15
N VAL A 138 4.82 -8.85 8.32
CA VAL A 138 5.08 -7.83 9.35
C VAL A 138 4.74 -8.34 10.75
N ILE A 139 3.68 -9.16 10.91
CA ILE A 139 3.26 -9.67 12.23
C ILE A 139 4.35 -10.56 12.84
N PRO A 140 4.85 -11.62 12.18
CA PRO A 140 5.95 -12.43 12.72
C PRO A 140 7.23 -11.62 12.95
N PHE A 141 7.54 -10.69 12.03
CA PHE A 141 8.70 -9.82 12.17
C PHE A 141 8.61 -8.96 13.44
N THR A 142 7.45 -8.37 13.72
CA THR A 142 7.25 -7.57 14.94
C THR A 142 7.33 -8.40 16.21
N TYR A 143 6.91 -9.68 16.17
CA TYR A 143 7.07 -10.60 17.30
C TYR A 143 8.55 -10.87 17.60
N LEU A 144 9.37 -11.09 16.56
CA LEU A 144 10.82 -11.24 16.70
C LEU A 144 11.46 -9.97 17.28
N CYS A 145 11.07 -8.80 16.78
CA CYS A 145 11.58 -7.52 17.27
C CYS A 145 11.10 -7.20 18.69
N SER A 146 9.93 -7.71 19.12
CA SER A 146 9.38 -7.50 20.47
C SER A 146 10.29 -8.02 21.59
N TYR A 147 11.19 -8.96 21.31
CA TYR A 147 12.14 -9.46 22.31
C TYR A 147 13.24 -8.46 22.68
N PHE A 148 13.56 -7.50 21.80
CA PHE A 148 14.63 -6.54 22.01
C PHE A 148 14.22 -5.30 22.83
N PHE A 149 12.93 -5.14 23.15
CA PHE A 149 12.41 -3.94 23.79
C PHE A 149 11.61 -4.27 25.04
N GLU A 150 11.95 -3.66 26.17
CA GLU A 150 11.25 -3.87 27.45
C GLU A 150 10.06 -2.93 27.67
N VAL A 151 10.14 -1.70 27.16
CA VAL A 151 9.12 -0.66 27.34
C VAL A 151 8.19 -0.59 26.12
N PRO A 152 6.85 -0.71 26.28
CA PRO A 152 5.90 -0.76 25.16
C PRO A 152 5.91 0.48 24.26
N SER A 153 5.96 1.68 24.85
CA SER A 153 5.94 2.95 24.10
C SER A 153 7.24 3.15 23.29
N THR A 154 8.39 2.84 23.88
CA THR A 154 9.68 2.91 23.20
C THR A 154 9.79 1.88 22.08
N GLY A 155 9.29 0.65 22.29
CA GLY A 155 9.24 -0.38 21.27
C GLY A 155 8.38 0.02 20.06
N PHE A 156 7.21 0.61 20.32
CA PHE A 156 6.33 1.14 19.29
C PHE A 156 7.02 2.20 18.42
N ILE A 157 7.59 3.25 19.02
CA ILE A 157 8.23 4.34 18.27
C ILE A 157 9.42 3.83 17.46
N LYS A 158 10.25 2.94 18.04
CA LYS A 158 11.42 2.40 17.33
C LYS A 158 11.02 1.53 16.13
N MET A 159 9.99 0.68 16.26
CA MET A 159 9.49 -0.08 15.11
C MET A 159 8.79 0.80 14.07
N LEU A 160 8.06 1.82 14.50
CA LEU A 160 7.45 2.78 13.59
C LEU A 160 8.51 3.46 12.72
N ILE A 161 9.57 3.96 13.35
CA ILE A 161 10.70 4.57 12.64
C ILE A 161 11.34 3.57 11.68
N PHE A 162 11.61 2.34 12.13
CA PHE A 162 12.19 1.29 11.29
C PHE A 162 11.31 0.98 10.06
N ASN A 163 9.99 0.84 10.24
CA ASN A 163 9.04 0.58 9.15
C ASN A 163 8.95 1.76 8.17
N ILE A 164 8.99 3.01 8.66
CA ILE A 164 8.96 4.20 7.79
C ILE A 164 10.24 4.29 6.94
N PHE A 165 11.40 4.04 7.54
CA PHE A 165 12.68 4.07 6.82
C PHE A 165 12.74 2.97 5.76
N THR A 166 12.40 1.74 6.12
CA THR A 166 12.49 0.59 5.21
C THR A 166 11.39 0.60 4.14
N GLY A 167 10.19 1.07 4.46
CA GLY A 167 9.07 1.16 3.51
C GLY A 167 9.08 2.47 2.73
N THR A 168 8.64 3.55 3.39
CA THR A 168 8.27 4.80 2.73
C THR A 168 9.47 5.58 2.18
N VAL A 169 10.58 5.61 2.90
CA VAL A 169 11.79 6.36 2.46
C VAL A 169 12.44 5.69 1.27
N ILE A 170 12.63 4.37 1.31
CA ILE A 170 13.18 3.60 0.18
C ILE A 170 12.25 3.70 -1.04
N PHE A 171 10.94 3.57 -0.86
CA PHE A 171 9.96 3.74 -1.94
C PHE A 171 10.10 5.12 -2.62
N THR A 172 10.19 6.18 -1.82
CA THR A 172 10.36 7.55 -2.33
C THR A 172 11.69 7.69 -3.07
N GLY A 173 12.78 7.12 -2.55
CA GLY A 173 14.08 7.13 -3.20
C GLY A 173 14.07 6.43 -4.56
N ILE A 174 13.49 5.23 -4.66
CA ILE A 174 13.35 4.50 -5.93
C ILE A 174 12.48 5.27 -6.92
N PHE A 175 11.38 5.86 -6.45
CA PHE A 175 10.50 6.66 -7.30
C PHE A 175 11.21 7.87 -7.90
N LEU A 176 12.03 8.57 -7.11
CA LEU A 176 12.85 9.68 -7.58
C LEU A 176 13.92 9.24 -8.58
N LEU A 177 14.62 8.13 -8.32
CA LEU A 177 15.66 7.60 -9.22
C LEU A 177 15.09 7.17 -10.57
N LYS A 178 13.93 6.49 -10.55
CA LYS A 178 13.22 6.11 -11.79
C LYS A 178 12.83 7.34 -12.62
N TYR A 179 12.70 8.50 -11.99
CA TYR A 179 12.38 9.74 -12.67
C TYR A 179 13.61 10.46 -13.24
N SER A 180 14.79 10.29 -12.61
CA SER A 180 16.04 10.89 -13.08
C SER A 180 16.65 10.21 -14.30
N GLU A 181 16.29 8.95 -14.58
CA GLU A 181 16.81 8.21 -15.74
C GLU A 181 16.04 8.46 -17.05
N PHE A 182 15.06 9.38 -17.08
CA PHE A 182 14.28 9.76 -18.28
C PHE A 182 14.25 11.26 -18.56
#